data_AF-A0A3B3ZL21-F1
#
_entry.id   AF-A0A3B3ZL21-F1
#
_cell.length_a   1.000
_cell.length_b   1.000
_cell.length_c   1.000
_cell.angle_alpha   90.00
_cell.angle_beta   90.00
_cell.angle_gamma   90.00
#
_symmetry.space_group_name_H-M   'P 1'
#
loop_
_entity.id
_entity.type
_entity.pdbx_description
1 polymer ?
#
loop_
_entity_poly.entity_id
_entity_poly.type
_entity_poly.pdbx_seq_one_letter_code
_entity_poly.pdbx_strand_id
1 'polypeptide(L)'
;VALGVFTAPSHGLYYFSLHVFRGCALFKNGEEIVSVSRFMPPFGSNSAVLELYPGDEVYVVARFDRKPFYPNTMSSSFSGYLINHLFPIENNRD
;
A
#
# COMPACT_ATOMS: atom_id res chain seq x y z
N VAL A 1 -11.68 -2.61 -16.37
CA VAL A 1 -12.10 -2.39 -14.96
C VAL A 1 -10.85 -2.04 -14.18
N ALA A 2 -10.80 -0.89 -13.51
CA ALA A 2 -9.68 -0.57 -12.61
C ALA A 2 -9.92 -1.28 -11.27
N LEU A 3 -9.03 -2.20 -10.88
CA LEU A 3 -9.22 -3.08 -9.72
C LEU A 3 -8.74 -2.48 -8.38
N GLY A 4 -8.07 -1.32 -8.41
CA GLY A 4 -7.48 -0.72 -7.20
C GLY A 4 -6.22 -1.43 -6.70
N VAL A 5 -5.52 -2.12 -7.60
CA VAL A 5 -4.29 -2.88 -7.34
C VAL A 5 -3.12 -2.22 -8.05
N PHE A 6 -2.03 -2.01 -7.32
CA PHE A 6 -0.72 -1.69 -7.89
C PHE A 6 0.03 -2.99 -8.16
N THR A 7 0.50 -3.19 -9.39
CA THR A 7 1.36 -4.32 -9.75
C THR A 7 2.76 -3.79 -10.03
N ALA A 8 3.76 -4.28 -9.32
CA ALA A 8 5.13 -3.82 -9.47
C ALA A 8 5.67 -4.12 -10.88
N PRO A 9 6.15 -3.11 -11.63
CA PRO A 9 6.68 -3.32 -12.98
C PRO A 9 8.16 -3.77 -12.98
N SER A 10 8.89 -3.56 -11.88
CA SER A 10 10.32 -3.80 -11.78
C SER A 10 10.72 -4.20 -10.37
N HIS A 11 11.86 -4.86 -10.22
CA HIS A 11 12.44 -5.14 -8.91
C HIS A 11 12.94 -3.83 -8.26
N GLY A 12 12.56 -3.58 -7.01
CA GLY A 12 12.98 -2.38 -6.30
C GLY A 12 12.39 -2.23 -4.91
N LEU A 13 12.84 -1.18 -4.22
CA LEU A 13 12.25 -0.71 -2.96
C LEU A 13 11.18 0.33 -3.26
N TYR A 14 9.96 0.10 -2.81
CA TYR A 14 8.81 0.97 -3.01
C TYR A 14 8.33 1.53 -1.67
N TYR A 15 8.04 2.83 -1.62
CA TYR A 15 7.37 3.43 -0.48
C TYR A 15 5.87 3.50 -0.76
N PHE A 16 5.06 3.16 0.22
CA PHE A 16 3.60 3.33 0.21
C PHE A 16 3.14 4.06 1.45
N SER A 17 2.17 4.95 1.27
CA SER A 17 1.58 5.73 2.36
C SER A 17 0.06 5.77 2.25
N LEU A 18 -0.57 5.67 3.42
CA LEU A 18 -2.00 5.73 3.63
C LEU A 18 -2.29 6.93 4.51
N HIS A 19 -3.27 7.74 4.13
CA HIS A 19 -3.87 8.74 5.00
C HIS A 19 -5.38 8.62 4.85
N VAL A 20 -6.04 8.02 5.84
CA VAL A 20 -7.40 7.50 5.67
C VAL A 20 -8.34 7.97 6.75
N PHE A 21 -9.57 8.29 6.35
CA PHE A 21 -10.64 8.63 7.28
C PHE A 21 -11.23 7.40 7.98
N ARG A 22 -11.13 6.21 7.38
CA ARG A 22 -11.60 4.95 7.96
C ARG A 22 -10.47 3.95 7.95
N GLY A 23 -10.46 3.09 8.97
CA GLY A 23 -9.43 2.06 9.08
C GLY A 23 -9.40 1.10 7.89
N CYS A 24 -8.19 0.78 7.48
CA CYS A 24 -7.86 -0.06 6.35
C CYS A 24 -6.56 -0.81 6.63
N ALA A 25 -6.21 -1.72 5.74
CA ALA A 25 -4.93 -2.39 5.75
C ALA A 25 -4.32 -2.39 4.35
N LEU A 26 -3.00 -2.23 4.29
CA LEU A 26 -2.18 -2.45 3.11
C LEU A 26 -1.85 -3.92 3.01
N PHE A 27 -2.05 -4.49 1.82
CA PHE A 27 -1.73 -5.88 1.53
C PHE A 27 -0.62 -5.95 0.48
N LYS A 28 0.26 -6.95 0.62
CA LYS A 28 1.17 -7.43 -0.43
C LYS A 28 0.82 -8.89 -0.72
N ASN A 29 0.47 -9.24 -1.95
CA ASN A 29 0.20 -10.63 -2.36
C ASN A 29 -0.77 -11.39 -1.43
N GLY A 30 -1.76 -10.72 -0.85
CA GLY A 30 -2.72 -11.33 0.08
C GLY A 30 -2.28 -11.35 1.56
N GLU A 31 -1.07 -10.91 1.88
CA GLU A 31 -0.58 -10.74 3.25
C GLU A 31 -0.76 -9.29 3.74
N GLU A 32 -1.31 -9.10 4.94
CA GLU A 32 -1.41 -7.79 5.58
C GLU A 32 -0.02 -7.30 6.03
N ILE A 33 0.37 -6.12 5.56
CA ILE A 33 1.66 -5.50 5.86
C ILE A 33 1.53 -4.51 7.01
N VAL A 34 0.61 -3.56 6.88
CA VAL A 34 0.34 -2.54 7.89
C VAL A 34 -1.15 -2.25 7.92
N SER A 35 -1.66 -1.89 9.09
CA SER A 35 -3.03 -1.42 9.24
C SER A 35 -3.12 -0.09 9.95
N VAL A 36 -4.21 0.59 9.65
CA VAL A 36 -4.67 1.78 10.36
C VAL A 36 -5.95 1.37 11.09
N SER A 37 -5.88 1.17 12.40
CA SER A 37 -7.07 0.99 13.24
C SER A 37 -7.63 2.36 13.60
N ARG A 38 -8.93 2.59 13.45
CA ARG A 38 -9.56 3.86 13.88
C ARG A 38 -10.35 3.67 15.17
N PHE A 39 -9.98 4.40 16.22
CA PHE A 39 -10.81 4.57 17.43
C PHE A 39 -11.16 6.05 17.74
N MET A 40 -10.37 7.08 17.33
CA MET A 40 -10.68 8.55 17.22
C MET A 40 -9.37 9.41 17.12
N PRO A 41 -9.29 10.69 16.64
CA PRO A 41 -9.90 11.45 15.50
C PRO A 41 -8.84 12.10 14.52
N PRO A 42 -9.20 12.76 13.39
CA PRO A 42 -10.20 12.45 12.36
C PRO A 42 -9.65 11.54 11.24
N PHE A 43 -8.32 11.43 11.09
CA PHE A 43 -7.64 10.56 10.11
C PHE A 43 -6.63 9.67 10.82
N GLY A 44 -6.31 8.53 10.22
CA GLY A 44 -5.17 7.71 10.59
C GLY A 44 -4.23 7.55 9.41
N SER A 45 -2.93 7.48 9.70
CA SER A 45 -1.90 7.31 8.68
C SER A 45 -1.00 6.15 9.02
N ASN A 46 -0.55 5.43 7.99
CA ASN A 46 0.50 4.45 8.13
C ASN A 46 1.26 4.35 6.80
N SER A 47 2.47 3.82 6.83
CA SER A 47 3.31 3.67 5.64
C SER A 47 4.20 2.45 5.75
N ALA A 48 4.62 1.93 4.60
CA ALA A 48 5.55 0.81 4.51
C ALA A 48 6.57 1.04 3.38
N VAL A 49 7.79 0.58 3.59
CA VAL A 49 8.78 0.38 2.52
C VAL A 49 8.83 -1.11 2.22
N LEU A 50 8.60 -1.48 0.97
CA LEU A 50 8.52 -2.86 0.52
C LEU A 50 9.51 -3.11 -0.60
N GLU A 51 10.28 -4.18 -0.48
CA GLU A 51 10.92 -4.79 -1.64
C GLU A 51 9.84 -5.53 -2.45
N LEU A 52 9.70 -5.18 -3.73
CA LEU A 52 8.75 -5.79 -4.65
C LEU A 52 9.48 -6.37 -5.86
N TYR A 53 9.06 -7.56 -6.28
CA TYR A 53 9.46 -8.19 -7.53
C TYR A 53 8.43 -7.91 -8.63
N PRO A 54 8.80 -7.99 -9.93
CA PRO A 54 7.84 -7.84 -11.02
C PRO A 54 6.64 -8.78 -10.84
N GLY A 55 5.43 -8.23 -10.86
CA GLY A 55 4.19 -8.98 -10.65
C GLY A 55 3.69 -9.00 -9.20
N ASP A 56 4.47 -8.56 -8.21
CA ASP A 56 3.97 -8.39 -6.85
C ASP A 56 2.82 -7.37 -6.83
N GLU A 57 1.74 -7.70 -6.13
CA GLU A 57 0.53 -6.90 -6.01
C GLU A 57 0.45 -6.21 -4.66
N VAL A 58 0.18 -4.91 -4.66
CA VAL A 58 -0.06 -4.08 -3.47
C VAL A 58 -1.40 -3.38 -3.59
N TYR A 59 -2.24 -3.51 -2.56
CA TYR A 59 -3.58 -2.92 -2.55
C TYR A 59 -4.07 -2.63 -1.14
N VAL A 60 -5.14 -1.83 -1.05
CA VAL A 60 -5.73 -1.40 0.22
C VAL A 60 -7.09 -2.05 0.40
N VAL A 61 -7.30 -2.68 1.56
CA VAL A 61 -8.58 -3.27 1.93
C VAL A 61 -9.19 -2.50 3.09
N ALA A 62 -10.43 -2.03 2.92
CA ALA A 62 -11.19 -1.40 3.99
C ALA A 62 -11.61 -2.44 5.05
N ARG A 63 -11.48 -2.11 6.33
CA ARG A 63 -11.77 -3.03 7.46
C ARG A 63 -13.22 -2.98 7.97
N PHE A 64 -14.10 -2.19 7.36
CA PHE A 64 -15.44 -1.91 7.91
C PHE A 64 -16.60 -2.63 7.23
N ASP A 65 -17.59 -2.93 8.07
CA ASP A 65 -18.92 -3.50 7.89
C ASP A 65 -19.78 -2.86 6.79
N ARG A 66 -19.46 -3.11 5.51
CA ARG A 66 -20.34 -2.85 4.35
C ARG A 66 -20.86 -1.41 4.16
N LYS A 67 -20.49 -0.45 5.00
CA LYS A 67 -20.94 0.94 4.89
C LYS A 67 -20.01 1.71 3.95
N PRO A 68 -20.53 2.20 2.80
CA PRO A 68 -19.73 2.97 1.85
C PRO A 68 -19.16 4.25 2.49
N PHE A 69 -18.07 4.73 1.90
CA PHE A 69 -17.36 5.96 2.29
C PHE A 69 -18.18 7.23 1.99
N TYR A 70 -19.37 7.49 2.58
CA TYR A 70 -20.07 8.80 2.40
C TYR A 70 -20.95 9.23 3.61
N PRO A 71 -21.12 10.56 3.89
CA PRO A 71 -20.90 11.71 2.98
C PRO A 71 -19.87 12.81 3.38
N ASN A 72 -19.07 13.20 2.37
CA ASN A 72 -18.79 14.54 1.81
C ASN A 72 -17.85 15.63 2.41
N THR A 73 -17.00 15.39 3.41
CA THR A 73 -15.95 16.39 3.74
C THR A 73 -14.54 15.85 3.95
N MET A 74 -14.34 14.53 3.89
CA MET A 74 -13.06 13.93 4.28
C MET A 74 -12.56 12.97 3.20
N SER A 75 -11.43 13.32 2.60
CA SER A 75 -10.76 12.54 1.57
C SER A 75 -9.71 11.60 2.19
N SER A 76 -9.67 10.37 1.70
CA SER A 76 -8.57 9.44 1.97
C SER A 76 -7.58 9.47 0.80
N SER A 77 -6.30 9.28 1.06
CA SER A 77 -5.28 9.10 0.03
C SER A 77 -4.50 7.81 0.24
N PHE A 78 -4.10 7.24 -0.89
CA PHE A 78 -3.11 6.18 -1.01
C PHE A 78 -2.13 6.62 -2.08
N SER A 79 -0.84 6.60 -1.76
CA SER A 79 0.22 6.95 -2.69
C SER A 79 1.39 6.00 -2.54
N GLY A 80 2.19 5.89 -3.60
CA GLY A 80 3.44 5.18 -3.54
C GLY A 80 4.34 5.51 -4.72
N TYR A 81 5.63 5.24 -4.56
CA TYR A 81 6.65 5.47 -5.57
C TYR A 81 7.84 4.52 -5.37
N LEU A 82 8.57 4.28 -6.47
CA LEU A 82 9.84 3.57 -6.45
C LEU A 82 10.91 4.47 -5.81
N ILE A 83 11.58 3.98 -4.77
CA ILE A 83 12.72 4.63 -4.13
C ILE A 83 14.01 4.31 -4.90
N ASN A 84 14.24 3.03 -5.16
CA ASN A 84 15.44 2.57 -5.84
C ASN A 84 15.20 1.25 -6.58
N HIS A 85 15.72 1.13 -7.79
CA HIS A 85 15.82 -0.15 -8.48
C HIS A 85 16.82 -1.04 -7.75
N LEU A 86 16.42 -2.27 -7.45
CA LEU A 86 17.34 -3.29 -6.98
C LEU A 86 17.71 -4.13 -8.19
N PHE A 87 19.00 -4.18 -8.48
CA PHE A 87 19.55 -5.09 -9.48
C PHE A 87 20.09 -6.32 -8.76
N PRO A 88 20.07 -7.50 -9.42
CA PRO A 88 20.82 -8.64 -8.93
C PRO A 88 22.26 -8.22 -8.66
N ILE A 89 22.78 -8.57 -7.48
CA ILE A 89 24.23 -8.48 -7.26
C ILE A 89 24.84 -9.55 -8.15
N GLU A 90 25.36 -9.16 -9.31
CA GLU A 90 26.19 -10.03 -10.13
C GLU A 90 27.43 -10.37 -9.31
N ASN A 91 27.47 -11.59 -8.80
CA ASN A 91 28.60 -12.12 -8.06
C ASN A 91 29.68 -12.47 -9.10
N ASN A 92 30.45 -11.48 -9.53
CA ASN A 92 31.64 -11.71 -10.35
C ASN A 92 32.71 -12.35 -9.48
N ARG A 93 32.65 -13.67 -9.40
CA ARG A 93 33.75 -14.54 -8.95
C ARG A 93 34.23 -15.32 -10.17
N ASP A 94 35.15 -14.71 -10.90
CA ASP A 94 36.16 -15.39 -11.71
C ASP A 94 37.53 -15.17 -11.06
#